data_AF-A0ABD2NS20-F1
#
_entry.id   AF-A0ABD2NS20-F1
#
_cell.length_a   1.000
_cell.length_b   1.000
_cell.length_c   1.000
_cell.angle_alpha   90.00
_cell.angle_beta   90.00
_cell.angle_gamma   90.00
#
_symmetry.space_group_name_H-M   'P 1'
#
loop_
_entity.id
_entity.type
_entity.pdbx_description
1 polymer ?
#
loop_
_entity_poly.entity_id
_entity_poly.type
_entity_poly.pdbx_seq_one_letter_code
_entity_poly.pdbx_strand_id
1 'polypeptide(L)'
;MSKKFDLSLNLSKTKVLLFGSKNACNQFDENIHVKLNDVNLEVAEECRTNFRHLTSIQISPTQMYWWAVCGLKTPYPHRKVLSKATKTTLCEALVLSHFDFCMPVYRPCLDSSDLYRLQEVQNSCLRFIHGVRKFNS
;
A
#
# COMPACT_ATOMS: atom_id res chain seq x y z
N MET A 1 25.53 -9.37 -17.79
CA MET A 1 24.55 -8.74 -18.72
C MET A 1 23.50 -9.76 -19.12
N SER A 2 22.20 -9.49 -18.92
CA SER A 2 21.14 -10.35 -19.47
C SER A 2 21.01 -10.07 -20.96
N LYS A 3 21.62 -10.94 -21.79
CA LYS A 3 21.74 -10.79 -23.25
C LYS A 3 20.41 -10.77 -24.02
N LYS A 4 19.28 -10.96 -23.34
CA LYS A 4 17.97 -11.14 -23.97
C LYS A 4 17.16 -9.83 -24.10
N PHE A 5 17.43 -8.83 -23.26
CA PHE A 5 16.62 -7.60 -23.22
C PHE A 5 17.44 -6.30 -23.21
N ASP A 6 18.77 -6.38 -23.35
CA ASP A 6 19.69 -5.23 -23.34
C ASP A 6 19.53 -4.28 -22.12
N LEU A 7 19.02 -4.83 -21.02
CA LEU A 7 18.83 -4.12 -19.75
C LEU A 7 19.93 -4.50 -18.75
N SER A 8 20.52 -3.49 -18.12
CA SER A 8 21.44 -3.65 -16.99
C SER A 8 20.74 -3.29 -15.69
N LEU A 9 20.77 -4.20 -14.70
CA LEU A 9 20.31 -3.91 -13.35
C LEU A 9 21.28 -2.93 -12.67
N ASN A 10 20.73 -1.94 -11.99
CA ASN A 10 21.53 -1.02 -11.19
C ASN A 10 21.83 -1.67 -9.83
N LEU A 11 23.04 -2.21 -9.69
CA LEU A 11 23.47 -2.94 -8.50
C LEU A 11 23.41 -2.10 -7.22
N SER A 12 23.66 -0.78 -7.29
CA SER A 12 23.61 0.08 -6.10
C SER A 12 22.21 0.35 -5.57
N LYS A 13 21.18 0.12 -6.41
CA LYS A 13 19.76 0.27 -6.04
C LYS A 13 19.04 -1.06 -5.89
N THR A 14 19.71 -2.17 -6.17
CA THR A 14 19.11 -3.51 -6.16
C THR A 14 19.40 -4.16 -4.81
N LYS A 15 18.34 -4.51 -4.08
CA LYS A 15 18.42 -5.23 -2.82
C LYS A 15 17.59 -6.50 -2.90
N VAL A 16 17.94 -7.49 -2.08
CA VAL A 16 17.18 -8.73 -1.93
C VAL A 16 16.29 -8.61 -0.70
N LEU A 17 15.01 -8.91 -0.85
CA LEU A 17 14.07 -8.97 0.27
C LEU A 17 13.68 -10.43 0.49
N LEU A 18 13.87 -10.94 1.70
CA LEU A 18 13.41 -12.28 2.08
C LEU A 18 11.98 -12.21 2.62
N PHE A 19 11.10 -13.03 2.07
CA PHE A 19 9.72 -13.18 2.53
C PHE A 19 9.56 -14.50 3.29
N GLY A 20 9.07 -14.45 4.52
CA GLY A 20 8.88 -15.64 5.34
C GLY A 20 8.55 -15.31 6.80
N SER A 21 8.33 -16.34 7.61
CA SER A 21 8.26 -16.17 9.07
C SER A 21 9.63 -15.72 9.60
N LYS A 22 9.67 -14.96 10.70
CA LYS A 22 10.93 -14.51 11.32
C LYS A 22 11.92 -15.66 11.52
N ASN A 23 11.43 -16.81 11.99
CA ASN A 23 12.28 -17.98 12.22
C ASN A 23 12.84 -18.56 10.93
N ALA A 24 12.04 -18.61 9.84
CA ALA A 24 12.53 -19.05 8.54
C ALA A 24 13.55 -18.05 7.97
N CYS A 25 13.22 -16.75 7.97
CA CYS A 25 14.12 -15.72 7.47
C CYS A 25 15.46 -15.73 8.22
N ASN A 26 15.46 -15.81 9.55
CA ASN A 26 16.69 -15.85 10.36
C ASN A 26 17.57 -17.08 10.07
N GLN A 27 16.97 -18.24 9.75
CA GLN A 27 17.73 -19.43 9.35
C GLN A 27 18.39 -19.29 7.97
N PHE A 28 17.77 -18.51 7.09
CA PHE A 28 18.23 -18.30 5.72
C PHE A 28 19.16 -17.10 5.57
N ASP A 29 19.06 -16.09 6.44
CA ASP A 29 19.84 -14.85 6.36
C ASP A 29 21.35 -15.12 6.47
N GLU A 30 21.75 -16.11 7.27
CA GLU A 30 23.15 -16.53 7.40
C GLU A 30 23.69 -17.32 6.19
N ASN A 31 22.80 -17.86 5.34
CA ASN A 31 23.16 -18.85 4.31
C ASN A 31 22.85 -18.41 2.87
N ILE A 32 22.11 -17.32 2.67
CA ILE A 32 21.74 -16.84 1.33
C ILE A 32 22.72 -15.76 0.86
N HIS A 33 23.57 -16.13 -0.09
CA HIS A 33 24.40 -15.18 -0.84
C HIS A 33 23.91 -15.07 -2.28
N VAL A 34 23.15 -14.02 -2.57
CA VAL A 34 22.72 -13.73 -3.94
C VAL A 34 23.80 -12.90 -4.65
N LYS A 35 24.41 -13.48 -5.68
CA LYS A 35 25.42 -12.81 -6.50
C LYS A 35 24.85 -12.39 -7.84
N LEU A 36 25.15 -11.16 -8.26
CA LEU A 36 24.87 -10.68 -9.62
C LEU A 36 26.13 -10.03 -10.22
N ASN A 37 26.66 -10.63 -11.29
CA ASN A 37 27.94 -10.24 -11.91
C ASN A 37 29.08 -10.09 -10.87
N ASP A 38 29.29 -11.13 -10.04
CA ASP A 38 30.30 -11.21 -8.97
C ASP A 38 30.14 -10.23 -7.79
N VAL A 39 29.10 -9.38 -7.80
CA VAL A 39 28.75 -8.53 -6.68
C VAL A 39 27.71 -9.22 -5.80
N ASN A 40 28.00 -9.35 -4.51
CA ASN A 40 27.02 -9.79 -3.51
C ASN A 40 25.96 -8.69 -3.33
N LEU A 41 24.69 -9.05 -3.51
CA LEU A 41 23.58 -8.15 -3.21
C LEU A 41 23.32 -8.11 -1.71
N GLU A 42 23.01 -6.93 -1.20
CA GLU A 42 22.59 -6.73 0.19
C GLU A 42 21.20 -7.35 0.39
N VAL A 43 21.08 -8.23 1.38
CA VAL A 43 19.78 -8.68 1.90
C VAL A 43 19.29 -7.59 2.84
N ALA A 44 18.16 -6.98 2.52
CA ALA A 44 17.56 -5.93 3.34
C ALA A 44 16.31 -6.46 4.02
N GLU A 45 16.14 -6.12 5.29
CA GLU A 45 14.90 -6.36 6.02
C GLU A 45 13.76 -5.45 5.50
N GLU A 46 14.13 -4.29 4.95
CA GLU A 46 13.18 -3.28 4.50
C GLU A 46 13.62 -2.63 3.18
N CYS A 47 12.67 -2.40 2.28
CA CYS A 47 12.87 -1.68 1.03
C CYS A 47 11.82 -0.60 0.83
N ARG A 48 12.26 0.61 0.46
CA ARG A 48 11.38 1.66 -0.03
C ARG A 48 11.16 1.49 -1.53
N THR A 49 9.91 1.25 -1.89
CA THR A 49 9.41 1.41 -3.26
C THR A 49 8.78 2.80 -3.40
N ASN A 50 8.54 3.24 -4.63
CA ASN A 50 7.93 4.55 -4.94
C ASN A 50 6.59 4.80 -4.21
N PHE A 51 5.98 3.77 -3.66
CA PHE A 51 4.69 3.88 -2.99
C PHE A 51 4.68 3.36 -1.55
N ARG A 52 5.70 2.61 -1.08
CA ARG A 52 5.68 1.95 0.23
C ARG A 52 7.02 1.55 0.81
N HIS A 53 7.03 1.46 2.14
CA HIS A 53 7.97 0.67 2.91
C HIS A 53 7.52 -0.80 2.88
N LEU A 54 8.27 -1.65 2.18
CA LEU A 54 8.13 -3.10 2.22
C LEU A 54 9.05 -3.61 3.33
N THR A 55 8.50 -4.27 4.33
CA THR A 55 9.33 -5.04 5.27
C THR A 55 9.21 -6.52 4.93
N SER A 56 10.21 -7.31 5.32
CA SER A 56 10.30 -8.76 5.14
C SER A 56 9.07 -9.54 5.65
N ILE A 57 8.22 -8.90 6.47
CA ILE A 57 7.14 -9.58 7.20
C ILE A 57 5.77 -8.91 7.01
N GLN A 58 5.67 -7.59 6.78
CA GLN A 58 4.37 -6.92 6.69
C GLN A 58 4.35 -5.71 5.76
N ILE A 59 3.40 -5.71 4.83
CA ILE A 59 3.11 -4.55 3.99
C ILE A 59 2.01 -3.74 4.68
N SER A 60 2.40 -2.86 5.61
CA SER A 60 1.43 -2.09 6.40
C SER A 60 0.57 -1.18 5.48
N PRO A 61 -0.76 -1.31 5.48
CA PRO A 61 -1.65 -0.45 4.70
C PRO A 61 -1.91 0.91 5.38
N THR A 62 -1.31 1.17 6.54
CA THR A 62 -1.52 2.38 7.35
C THR A 62 -1.34 3.67 6.54
N GLN A 63 -0.36 3.71 5.64
CA GLN A 63 -0.11 4.88 4.81
C GLN A 63 -1.21 5.13 3.78
N MET A 64 -1.77 4.08 3.16
CA MET A 64 -2.93 4.23 2.26
C MET A 64 -4.15 4.73 3.00
N TYR A 65 -4.41 4.15 4.17
CA TYR A 65 -5.52 4.57 5.02
C TYR A 65 -5.39 6.07 5.33
N TRP A 66 -4.19 6.52 5.69
CA TRP A 66 -3.94 7.92 5.97
C TRP A 66 -4.17 8.81 4.74
N TRP A 67 -3.67 8.44 3.57
CA TRP A 67 -3.92 9.17 2.33
C TRP A 67 -5.39 9.23 1.96
N ALA A 68 -6.10 8.10 2.06
CA ALA A 68 -7.53 8.01 1.81
C ALA A 68 -8.34 8.90 2.76
N VAL A 69 -7.99 8.93 4.05
CA VAL A 69 -8.60 9.81 5.05
C VAL A 69 -8.31 11.28 4.73
N CYS A 70 -7.07 11.64 4.39
CA CYS A 70 -6.71 13.00 4.00
C CYS A 70 -7.44 13.44 2.72
N GLY A 71 -7.52 12.55 1.72
CA GLY A 71 -8.24 12.77 0.48
C GLY A 71 -9.72 13.05 0.70
N LEU A 72 -10.35 12.38 1.68
CA LEU A 72 -11.74 12.62 2.05
C LEU A 72 -11.93 13.89 2.90
N LYS A 73 -10.97 14.24 3.77
CA LYS A 73 -11.04 15.43 4.64
C LYS A 73 -11.10 16.73 3.85
N THR A 74 -10.40 16.83 2.73
CA THR A 74 -10.34 18.04 1.89
C THR A 74 -11.70 18.46 1.31
N PRO A 75 -12.48 17.58 0.65
CA PRO A 75 -13.80 17.96 0.11
C PRO A 75 -14.93 17.94 1.15
N TYR A 76 -14.76 17.30 2.31
CA TYR A 76 -15.83 17.11 3.30
C TYR A 76 -16.51 18.41 3.82
N PRO A 77 -15.78 19.52 4.06
CA PRO A 77 -16.38 20.81 4.42
C PRO A 77 -17.35 21.33 3.35
N HIS A 78 -17.05 21.07 2.08
CA HIS A 78 -17.81 21.54 0.92
C HIS A 78 -18.94 20.59 0.49
N ARG A 79 -19.19 19.50 1.24
CA ARG A 79 -20.17 18.46 0.89
C ARG A 79 -21.60 18.96 0.65
N LYS A 80 -21.99 20.14 1.15
CA LYS A 80 -23.33 20.70 0.94
C LYS A 80 -23.50 21.33 -0.45
N VAL A 81 -22.41 21.79 -1.06
CA VAL A 81 -22.41 22.49 -2.36
C VAL A 81 -22.15 21.52 -3.51
N LEU A 82 -21.48 20.39 -3.23
CA LEU A 82 -21.16 19.38 -4.24
C LEU A 82 -22.38 18.53 -4.62
N SER A 83 -22.54 18.28 -5.92
CA SER A 83 -23.52 17.32 -6.43
C SER A 83 -23.16 15.90 -6.02
N LYS A 84 -24.13 14.98 -5.97
CA LYS A 84 -23.87 13.57 -5.68
C LYS A 84 -22.86 12.97 -6.67
N ALA A 85 -22.98 13.28 -7.96
CA ALA A 85 -22.05 12.82 -8.99
C ALA A 85 -20.61 13.29 -8.71
N THR A 86 -20.43 14.59 -8.42
CA THR A 86 -19.11 15.14 -8.08
C THR A 86 -18.52 14.49 -6.83
N LYS A 87 -19.34 14.22 -5.81
CA LYS A 87 -18.88 13.53 -4.60
C LYS A 87 -18.40 12.12 -4.89
N THR A 88 -19.12 11.37 -5.73
CA THR A 88 -18.71 10.04 -6.16
C THR A 88 -17.37 10.09 -6.88
N THR A 89 -17.21 10.97 -7.87
CA THR A 89 -15.95 11.14 -8.60
C THR A 89 -14.78 11.53 -7.67
N LEU A 90 -15.02 12.40 -6.68
CA LEU A 90 -14.00 12.76 -5.70
C LEU A 90 -13.61 11.58 -4.81
N CYS A 91 -14.57 10.77 -4.37
CA CYS A 91 -14.29 9.54 -3.62
C CYS A 91 -13.50 8.53 -4.45
N GLU A 92 -13.87 8.31 -5.71
CA GLU A 92 -13.15 7.43 -6.63
C GLU A 92 -11.70 7.90 -6.83
N ALA A 93 -11.52 9.19 -7.13
CA ALA A 93 -10.22 9.76 -7.47
C ALA A 93 -9.28 9.89 -6.26
N LEU A 94 -9.78 10.33 -5.10
CA LEU A 94 -8.95 10.70 -3.95
C LEU A 94 -8.91 9.66 -2.83
N VAL A 95 -9.78 8.65 -2.88
CA VAL A 95 -9.93 7.67 -1.79
C VAL A 95 -9.81 6.25 -2.32
N LEU A 96 -10.69 5.86 -3.25
CA LEU A 96 -10.75 4.47 -3.74
C LEU A 96 -9.55 4.11 -4.61
N SER A 97 -9.03 5.06 -5.40
CA SER A 97 -7.83 4.87 -6.22
C SER A 97 -6.61 4.33 -5.44
N HIS A 98 -6.45 4.76 -4.18
CA HIS A 98 -5.38 4.27 -3.30
C HIS A 98 -5.54 2.79 -2.96
N PHE A 99 -6.77 2.33 -2.81
CA PHE A 99 -7.08 0.93 -2.51
C PHE A 99 -7.10 0.08 -3.77
N ASP A 100 -7.72 0.54 -4.86
CA ASP A 100 -7.86 -0.24 -6.09
C ASP A 100 -6.51 -0.63 -6.70
N PHE A 101 -5.52 0.28 -6.68
CA PHE A 101 -4.17 -0.01 -7.13
C PHE A 101 -3.46 -1.07 -6.27
N CYS A 102 -3.72 -1.03 -4.96
CA CYS A 102 -2.96 -1.75 -3.95
C CYS A 102 -3.57 -3.12 -3.61
N MET A 103 -4.89 -3.22 -3.61
CA MET A 103 -5.63 -4.40 -3.17
C MET A 103 -5.23 -5.70 -3.88
N PRO A 104 -4.99 -5.74 -5.20
CA PRO A 104 -4.56 -6.98 -5.88
C PRO A 104 -3.25 -7.56 -5.32
N VAL A 105 -2.34 -6.69 -4.87
CA VAL A 105 -1.02 -7.09 -4.37
C VAL A 105 -1.07 -7.41 -2.87
N TYR A 106 -1.82 -6.62 -2.10
CA TYR A 106 -1.71 -6.65 -0.64
C TYR A 106 -2.85 -7.36 0.07
N ARG A 107 -3.95 -7.72 -0.62
CA ARG A 107 -5.09 -8.42 -0.01
C ARG A 107 -4.69 -9.65 0.81
N PRO A 108 -3.73 -10.50 0.40
CA PRO A 108 -3.27 -11.64 1.21
C PRO A 108 -2.55 -11.24 2.50
N CYS A 109 -2.07 -10.00 2.60
CA CYS A 109 -1.29 -9.48 3.72
C CYS A 109 -2.12 -8.61 4.67
N LEU A 110 -3.40 -8.36 4.38
CA LEU A 110 -4.27 -7.54 5.24
C LEU A 110 -4.81 -8.40 6.39
N ASP A 111 -4.71 -7.88 7.61
CA ASP A 111 -5.35 -8.48 8.77
C ASP A 111 -6.80 -7.96 8.95
N SER A 112 -7.49 -8.46 9.97
CA SER A 112 -8.86 -8.04 10.28
C SER A 112 -8.95 -6.56 10.69
N SER A 113 -7.90 -6.00 11.29
CA SER A 113 -7.83 -4.59 11.68
C SER A 113 -7.73 -3.69 10.46
N ASP A 114 -6.94 -4.10 9.47
CA ASP A 114 -6.79 -3.41 8.19
C ASP A 114 -8.08 -3.43 7.37
N LEU A 115 -8.76 -4.57 7.33
CA LEU A 115 -10.07 -4.69 6.69
C LEU A 115 -11.12 -3.82 7.39
N TYR A 116 -11.09 -3.74 8.72
CA TYR A 116 -11.97 -2.87 9.48
C TYR A 116 -11.73 -1.39 9.13
N ARG A 117 -10.47 -0.95 9.09
CA ARG A 117 -10.09 0.42 8.69
C ARG A 117 -10.53 0.75 7.28
N LEU A 118 -10.38 -0.19 6.34
CA LEU A 118 -10.86 -0.04 4.96
C LEU A 118 -12.38 0.18 4.94
N GLN A 119 -13.13 -0.64 5.69
CA GLN A 119 -14.58 -0.51 5.80
C GLN A 119 -14.99 0.84 6.42
N GLU A 120 -14.26 1.35 7.42
CA GLU A 120 -14.52 2.66 8.00
C GLU A 120 -14.37 3.81 6.99
N VAL A 121 -13.35 3.75 6.14
CA VAL A 121 -13.14 4.75 5.07
C VAL A 121 -14.24 4.67 4.02
N GLN A 122 -14.62 3.45 3.58
CA GLN A 122 -15.72 3.25 2.64
C GLN A 122 -17.05 3.77 3.20
N ASN A 123 -17.34 3.48 4.47
CA ASN A 123 -18.51 4.02 5.17
C ASN A 123 -18.47 5.55 5.25
N SER A 124 -17.29 6.14 5.40
CA SER A 124 -17.13 7.60 5.41
C SER A 124 -17.37 8.23 4.03
N CYS A 125 -16.98 7.54 2.95
CA CYS A 125 -17.31 7.93 1.58
C CYS A 125 -18.82 7.91 1.35
N LEU A 126 -19.50 6.82 1.76
CA LEU A 126 -20.96 6.72 1.66
C LEU A 126 -21.66 7.86 2.42
N ARG A 127 -21.21 8.16 3.63
CA ARG A 127 -21.73 9.30 4.42
C ARG A 127 -21.50 10.63 3.73
N PHE A 128 -20.33 10.83 3.13
CA PHE A 128 -20.03 12.04 2.37
C PHE A 128 -20.96 12.20 1.15
N ILE A 129 -21.09 11.14 0.34
CA ILE A 129 -21.92 11.10 -0.89
C ILE A 129 -23.40 11.32 -0.56
N HIS A 130 -23.94 10.53 0.38
CA HIS A 130 -25.37 10.48 0.68
C HIS A 130 -25.81 11.42 1.79
N GLY A 131 -24.89 12.06 2.53
CA GLY A 131 -25.22 12.96 3.62
C GLY A 131 -25.73 12.25 4.89
N VAL A 132 -25.48 10.95 5.04
CA VAL A 132 -25.95 10.13 6.16
C VAL A 132 -25.12 10.42 7.41
N ARG A 133 -25.76 10.52 8.58
CA ARG A 133 -25.08 10.72 9.87
C ARG A 133 -24.52 9.40 10.41
N LYS A 134 -23.48 9.46 11.25
CA LYS A 134 -22.89 8.26 11.88
C LYS A 134 -23.80 7.66 12.96
N PHE A 135 -24.60 8.48 13.62
CA PHE A 135 -25.56 8.07 14.63
C PHE A 135 -26.93 8.66 14.28
N ASN A 136 -27.97 7.85 14.44
CA ASN A 136 -29.34 8.36 14.55
C ASN A 136 -29.47 8.90 15.97
N SER A 137 -29.37 10.22 16.12
CA SER A 137 -29.83 10.92 17.32
C SER A 137 -31.35 10.99 17.32
#